data_AF-A0A1N7QBG6-F1
#
_entry.id   AF-A0A1N7QBG6-F1
#
_cell.length_a   1.000
_cell.length_b   1.000
_cell.length_c   1.000
_cell.angle_alpha   90.00
_cell.angle_beta   90.00
_cell.angle_gamma   90.00
#
_symmetry.space_group_name_H-M   'P 1'
#
loop_
_entity.id
_entity.type
_entity.pdbx_description
1 polymer ?
#
loop_
_entity_poly.entity_id
_entity_poly.type
_entity_poly.pdbx_seq_one_letter_code
_entity_poly.pdbx_strand_id
1 'polypeptide(L)'
;MRQPSPAAELYAWHRAAVAGEAPPIHDGLPECGWFKRRLVKGGPWVPVRIFVRREIEMDTGELLGPEILVADVDGKLDDPARHWTYLTPITRSDYEALLYRQSIVPGMADSQKPLDLTKEPIRWM
;
A
#
# COMPACT_ATOMS: atom_id res chain seq x y z
N MET A 1 27.27 14.30 -5.41
CA MET A 1 26.55 13.76 -4.24
C MET A 1 25.14 13.42 -4.66
N ARG A 2 24.67 12.19 -4.39
CA ARG A 2 23.31 11.74 -4.77
C ARG A 2 22.43 11.81 -3.53
N GLN A 3 21.51 12.76 -3.52
CA GLN A 3 20.59 12.99 -2.41
C GLN A 3 19.36 12.07 -2.53
N PRO A 4 18.81 11.57 -1.40
CA PRO A 4 17.55 10.83 -1.41
C PRO A 4 16.39 11.70 -1.93
N SER A 5 15.46 11.08 -2.64
CA SER A 5 14.26 11.79 -3.09
C SER A 5 13.43 12.27 -1.89
N PRO A 6 12.99 13.54 -1.86
CA PRO A 6 12.16 14.06 -0.79
C PRO A 6 10.84 13.30 -0.66
N ALA A 7 10.39 13.04 0.57
CA ALA A 7 9.10 12.37 0.79
C ALA A 7 7.91 13.15 0.19
N ALA A 8 7.98 14.49 0.16
CA ALA A 8 6.95 15.30 -0.45
C ALA A 8 6.78 15.02 -1.96
N GLU A 9 7.89 14.76 -2.66
CA GLU A 9 7.90 14.43 -4.08
C GLU A 9 7.41 13.01 -4.30
N LEU A 10 7.98 12.05 -3.56
CA LEU A 10 7.62 10.62 -3.67
C LEU A 10 6.12 10.38 -3.47
N TYR A 11 5.50 11.07 -2.52
CA TYR A 11 4.08 10.91 -2.19
C TYR A 11 3.17 11.99 -2.82
N ALA A 12 3.67 12.77 -3.80
CA ALA A 12 2.91 13.84 -4.43
C ALA A 12 1.64 13.30 -5.12
N TRP A 13 1.78 12.24 -5.92
CA TRP A 13 0.66 11.60 -6.60
C TRP A 13 -0.41 11.10 -5.62
N HIS A 14 0.01 10.41 -4.54
CA HIS A 14 -0.92 9.86 -3.55
C HIS A 14 -1.68 10.95 -2.80
N ARG A 15 -1.00 12.05 -2.45
CA ARG A 15 -1.66 13.21 -1.83
C ARG A 15 -2.74 13.80 -2.73
N ALA A 16 -2.44 14.00 -4.01
CA ALA A 16 -3.42 14.49 -4.99
C ALA A 16 -4.60 13.51 -5.15
N ALA A 17 -4.32 12.20 -5.22
CA ALA A 17 -5.36 11.18 -5.34
C ALA A 17 -6.31 11.15 -4.13
N VAL A 18 -5.78 11.23 -2.91
CA VAL A 18 -6.58 11.27 -1.68
C VAL A 18 -7.31 12.61 -1.52
N ALA A 19 -6.77 13.70 -2.07
CA ALA A 19 -7.44 15.00 -2.13
C ALA A 19 -8.60 15.05 -3.14
N GLY A 20 -8.80 13.98 -3.93
CA GLY A 20 -9.87 13.88 -4.93
C GLY A 20 -9.53 14.50 -6.28
N GLU A 21 -8.26 14.85 -6.53
CA GLU A 21 -7.80 15.44 -7.79
C GLU A 21 -7.71 14.43 -8.94
N ALA A 22 -7.89 13.14 -8.65
CA ALA A 22 -7.91 12.03 -9.61
C ALA A 22 -6.74 12.08 -10.62
N PRO A 23 -5.47 12.11 -10.15
CA PRO A 23 -4.32 12.09 -11.03
C PRO A 23 -4.32 10.81 -11.89
N PRO A 24 -3.79 10.86 -13.12
CA PRO A 24 -3.82 9.73 -14.04
C PRO A 24 -3.05 8.53 -13.47
N ILE A 25 -3.57 7.33 -13.75
CA ILE A 25 -2.90 6.05 -13.50
C ILE A 25 -2.27 5.60 -14.81
N HIS A 26 -0.94 5.54 -14.84
CA HIS A 26 -0.18 5.03 -15.98
C HIS A 26 0.28 3.60 -15.72
N ASP A 27 -0.05 2.69 -16.64
CA ASP A 27 0.35 1.29 -16.52
C ASP A 27 1.89 1.16 -16.51
N GLY A 28 2.42 0.27 -15.67
CA GLY A 28 3.86 0.09 -15.48
C GLY A 28 4.59 1.23 -14.76
N LEU A 29 3.91 2.33 -14.39
CA LEU A 29 4.48 3.46 -13.64
C LEU A 29 3.80 3.59 -12.28
N PRO A 30 4.13 2.72 -11.30
CA PRO A 30 3.56 2.77 -9.98
C PRO A 30 4.06 3.99 -9.19
N GLU A 31 3.18 4.55 -8.37
CA GLU A 31 3.46 5.72 -7.52
C GLU A 31 3.46 5.33 -6.03
N CYS A 32 4.25 6.04 -5.21
CA CYS A 32 4.30 5.76 -3.76
C CYS A 32 3.00 6.20 -3.08
N GLY A 33 2.59 5.46 -2.05
CA GLY A 33 1.37 5.76 -1.32
C GLY A 33 0.80 4.60 -0.51
N TRP A 34 -0.37 4.86 0.06
CA TRP A 34 -1.19 3.87 0.77
C TRP A 34 -2.43 3.53 -0.04
N PHE A 35 -2.71 2.24 -0.10
CA PHE A 35 -3.72 1.67 -0.96
C PHE A 35 -4.45 0.52 -0.29
N LYS A 36 -5.56 0.11 -0.89
CA LYS A 36 -6.22 -1.17 -0.64
C LYS A 36 -6.48 -1.90 -1.95
N ARG A 37 -6.52 -3.22 -1.90
CA ARG A 37 -7.03 -4.07 -2.99
C ARG A 37 -7.73 -5.30 -2.44
N ARG A 38 -8.35 -6.08 -3.30
CA ARG A 38 -8.76 -7.46 -3.00
C ARG A 38 -7.81 -8.41 -3.74
N LEU A 39 -7.37 -9.49 -3.08
CA LEU A 39 -6.53 -10.50 -3.73
C LEU A 39 -7.36 -11.47 -4.57
N VAL A 40 -8.58 -11.77 -4.13
CA VAL A 40 -9.55 -12.63 -4.83
C VAL A 40 -10.92 -11.94 -4.89
N LYS A 41 -11.75 -12.33 -5.87
CA LYS A 41 -13.13 -11.87 -5.97
C LYS A 41 -13.90 -12.27 -4.71
N GLY A 42 -14.51 -11.29 -4.03
CA GLY A 42 -15.23 -11.52 -2.76
C GLY A 42 -14.34 -11.72 -1.53
N GLY A 43 -13.01 -11.59 -1.68
CA GLY A 43 -12.08 -11.60 -0.54
C GLY A 43 -12.10 -10.29 0.26
N PRO A 44 -11.46 -10.29 1.45
CA PRO A 44 -11.31 -9.09 2.25
C PRO A 44 -10.46 -8.03 1.52
N TRP A 45 -10.63 -6.77 1.93
CA TRP A 45 -9.71 -5.71 1.52
C TRP A 45 -8.38 -5.90 2.27
N VAL A 46 -7.28 -5.98 1.52
CA VAL A 46 -5.94 -6.03 2.06
C VAL A 46 -5.27 -4.66 2.00
N PRO A 47 -4.49 -4.29 3.01
CA PRO A 47 -3.67 -3.10 2.99
C PRO A 47 -2.49 -3.29 2.02
N VAL A 48 -2.21 -2.27 1.22
CA VAL A 48 -1.04 -2.21 0.35
C VAL A 48 -0.34 -0.88 0.54
N ARG A 49 0.99 -0.89 0.63
CA ARG A 49 1.80 0.34 0.55
C ARG A 49 2.84 0.19 -0.54
N ILE A 50 3.04 1.25 -1.31
CA ILE A 50 4.17 1.37 -2.24
C ILE A 50 5.10 2.42 -1.68
N PHE A 51 6.38 2.06 -1.51
CA PHE A 51 7.38 2.94 -0.92
C PHE A 51 8.74 2.74 -1.57
N VAL A 52 9.60 3.75 -1.43
CA VAL A 52 10.99 3.66 -1.85
C VAL A 52 11.82 2.97 -0.77
N ARG A 53 12.48 1.88 -1.16
CA ARG A 53 13.58 1.29 -0.42
C ARG A 53 14.88 1.95 -0.87
N ARG A 54 15.63 2.45 0.10
CA ARG A 54 16.92 3.13 -0.12
C ARG A 54 17.92 2.72 0.93
N GLU A 55 19.17 2.65 0.51
CA GLU A 55 20.32 2.46 1.38
C GLU A 55 21.02 3.80 1.52
N ILE A 56 21.14 4.28 2.75
CA ILE A 56 21.75 5.57 3.06
C ILE A 56 22.96 5.36 3.97
N GLU A 57 23.99 6.17 3.77
CA GLU A 57 25.11 6.25 4.69
C GLU A 57 24.68 7.04 5.94
N MET A 58 24.99 6.55 7.14
CA MET A 58 24.45 7.13 8.37
C MET A 58 25.04 8.50 8.72
N ASP A 59 26.29 8.78 8.32
CA ASP A 59 27.00 9.99 8.72
C ASP A 59 26.69 11.18 7.79
N THR A 60 26.60 10.94 6.48
CA THR A 60 26.34 11.98 5.47
C THR A 60 24.88 12.03 5.01
N GLY A 61 24.11 10.96 5.20
CA GLY A 61 22.74 10.83 4.68
C GLY A 61 22.69 10.61 3.15
N GLU A 62 23.83 10.36 2.52
CA GLU A 62 23.91 10.12 1.07
C GLU A 62 23.40 8.73 0.69
N LEU A 63 22.90 8.61 -0.54
CA LEU A 63 22.50 7.32 -1.09
C LEU A 63 23.73 6.45 -1.39
N LEU A 64 23.77 5.26 -0.79
CA LEU A 64 24.75 4.21 -1.07
C LEU A 64 24.41 3.42 -2.34
N GLY A 65 23.18 3.54 -2.83
CA GLY A 65 22.69 2.84 -4.01
C GLY A 65 21.48 3.52 -4.67
N PRO A 66 20.96 2.95 -5.76
CA PRO A 66 19.73 3.44 -6.37
C PRO A 66 18.53 3.25 -5.44
N GLU A 67 17.60 4.20 -5.50
CA GLU A 67 16.28 4.07 -4.89
C GLU A 67 15.44 3.08 -5.71
N ILE A 68 14.75 2.17 -5.02
CA ILE A 68 13.94 1.12 -5.64
C ILE A 68 12.52 1.21 -5.08
N LEU A 69 11.52 1.31 -5.95
CA LEU A 69 10.12 1.17 -5.53
C LEU A 69 9.81 -0.29 -5.17
N VAL A 70 9.13 -0.47 -4.05
CA VAL A 70 8.70 -1.77 -3.54
C VAL A 70 7.24 -1.67 -3.12
N ALA A 71 6.45 -2.69 -3.43
CA ALA A 71 5.13 -2.86 -2.85
C ALA A 71 5.21 -3.82 -1.66
N ASP A 72 4.53 -3.47 -0.57
CA ASP A 72 4.20 -4.38 0.52
C ASP A 72 2.69 -4.65 0.43
N VAL A 73 2.37 -5.89 0.08
CA VAL A 73 1.00 -6.38 -0.11
C VAL A 73 0.72 -7.39 0.98
N ASP A 74 -0.08 -7.00 1.96
CA ASP A 74 -0.48 -7.89 3.06
C ASP A 74 0.73 -8.48 3.81
N GLY A 75 1.78 -7.68 4.02
CA GLY A 75 3.02 -8.08 4.69
C GLY A 75 4.05 -8.77 3.78
N LYS A 76 3.77 -8.90 2.48
CA LYS A 76 4.69 -9.52 1.51
C LYS A 76 5.23 -8.48 0.54
N LEU A 77 6.55 -8.43 0.42
CA LEU A 77 7.21 -7.57 -0.56
C LEU A 77 7.07 -8.16 -1.97
N ASP A 78 6.64 -7.35 -2.93
CA ASP A 78 6.50 -7.72 -4.34
C ASP A 78 6.78 -6.50 -5.26
N ASP A 79 6.78 -6.75 -6.57
CA ASP A 79 6.92 -5.73 -7.60
C ASP A 79 5.65 -4.86 -7.69
N PRO A 80 5.74 -3.54 -7.43
CA PRO A 80 4.59 -2.66 -7.46
C PRO A 80 3.87 -2.60 -8.82
N ALA A 81 4.58 -2.82 -9.94
CA ALA A 81 3.98 -2.80 -11.27
C ALA A 81 2.88 -3.88 -11.43
N ARG A 82 3.01 -5.01 -10.73
CA ARG A 82 2.02 -6.11 -10.75
C ARG A 82 0.70 -5.77 -10.06
N HIS A 83 0.73 -4.80 -9.15
CA HIS A 83 -0.42 -4.47 -8.31
C HIS A 83 -1.09 -3.16 -8.73
N TRP A 84 -0.31 -2.24 -9.29
CA TRP A 84 -0.65 -0.84 -9.49
C TRP A 84 -2.06 -0.57 -10.02
N THR A 85 -2.42 -1.17 -11.15
CA THR A 85 -3.71 -0.94 -11.82
C THR A 85 -4.93 -1.46 -11.05
N TYR A 86 -4.72 -2.26 -10.01
CA TYR A 86 -5.77 -2.80 -9.13
C TYR A 86 -5.84 -2.10 -7.77
N LEU A 87 -5.01 -1.09 -7.53
CA LEU A 87 -4.94 -0.39 -6.26
C LEU A 87 -5.98 0.73 -6.18
N THR A 88 -6.62 0.85 -5.03
CA THR A 88 -7.44 2.00 -4.68
C THR A 88 -6.70 2.84 -3.64
N PRO A 89 -6.39 4.12 -3.91
CA PRO A 89 -5.71 5.00 -2.96
C PRO A 89 -6.59 5.22 -1.73
N ILE A 90 -5.97 5.23 -0.55
CA ILE A 90 -6.62 5.46 0.74
C ILE A 90 -5.75 6.35 1.63
N THR A 91 -6.35 6.91 2.68
CA THR A 91 -5.56 7.65 3.68
C THR A 91 -4.63 6.70 4.44
N ARG A 92 -3.56 7.25 5.04
CA ARG A 92 -2.71 6.49 5.95
C ARG A 92 -3.50 5.92 7.15
N SER A 93 -4.45 6.68 7.67
CA SER A 93 -5.31 6.22 8.78
C SER A 93 -6.20 5.05 8.38
N ASP A 94 -6.76 5.05 7.17
CA ASP A 94 -7.52 3.92 6.65
C ASP A 94 -6.66 2.67 6.46
N TYR A 95 -5.41 2.85 6.02
CA TYR A 95 -4.44 1.77 5.90
C TYR A 95 -4.13 1.15 7.27
N GLU A 96 -3.87 1.98 8.27
CA GLU A 96 -3.65 1.54 9.65
C GLU A 96 -4.90 0.84 10.23
N ALA A 97 -6.10 1.34 9.91
CA ALA A 97 -7.36 0.69 10.29
C ALA A 97 -7.56 -0.68 9.62
N LEU A 98 -7.09 -0.87 8.39
CA LEU A 98 -7.10 -2.18 7.72
C LEU A 98 -6.14 -3.16 8.39
N LEU A 99 -4.91 -2.73 8.69
CA LEU A 99 -3.95 -3.53 9.45
C LEU A 99 -4.51 -3.95 10.81
N TYR A 100 -5.13 -3.02 11.52
CA TYR A 100 -5.77 -3.31 12.81
C TYR A 100 -6.93 -4.31 12.67
N ARG A 101 -7.80 -4.16 11.66
CA ARG A 101 -8.88 -5.11 11.41
C ARG A 101 -8.37 -6.52 11.11
N GLN A 102 -7.29 -6.64 10.34
CA GLN A 102 -6.67 -7.93 10.06
C GLN A 102 -6.09 -8.61 11.31
N SER A 103 -5.54 -7.83 12.25
CA SER A 103 -4.98 -8.40 13.48
C SER A 103 -6.04 -8.92 14.45
N ILE A 104 -7.27 -8.39 14.39
CA ILE A 104 -8.35 -8.77 15.33
C ILE A 104 -9.43 -9.69 14.73
N VAL A 105 -9.55 -9.78 13.39
CA VAL A 105 -10.56 -10.63 12.72
C VAL A 105 -9.88 -11.81 12.02
N PRO A 106 -9.97 -13.04 12.55
CA PRO A 106 -9.32 -14.22 11.96
C PRO A 106 -9.73 -14.48 10.50
N GLY A 107 -10.98 -14.19 10.13
CA GLY A 107 -11.47 -14.33 8.75
C GLY A 107 -10.89 -13.30 7.76
N MET A 108 -10.36 -12.17 8.23
CA MET A 108 -9.68 -11.17 7.39
C MET A 108 -8.18 -11.44 7.24
N ALA A 109 -7.59 -12.28 8.10
CA ALA A 109 -6.20 -12.69 8.00
C ALA A 109 -5.95 -13.71 6.86
N ASP A 110 -6.98 -14.45 6.44
CA ASP A 110 -6.91 -15.33 5.28
C ASP A 110 -7.29 -14.58 3.99
N SER A 111 -6.37 -13.73 3.53
CA SER A 111 -6.58 -12.84 2.39
C SER A 111 -6.77 -13.55 1.04
N GLN A 112 -6.49 -14.86 0.97
CA GLN A 112 -6.63 -15.67 -0.24
C GLN A 112 -7.99 -16.38 -0.36
N LYS A 113 -8.87 -16.28 0.64
CA LYS A 113 -10.21 -16.88 0.61
C LYS A 113 -11.31 -15.82 0.50
N PRO A 114 -12.38 -16.08 -0.28
CA PRO A 114 -13.59 -15.26 -0.22
C PRO A 114 -14.14 -15.25 1.21
N LEU A 115 -14.51 -14.06 1.69
CA LEU A 115 -15.13 -13.94 3.00
C LEU A 115 -16.61 -14.28 2.89
N ASP A 116 -17.06 -15.33 3.57
CA ASP A 116 -18.47 -15.68 3.66
C ASP A 116 -19.16 -14.78 4.69
N LEU A 117 -19.76 -13.69 4.20
CA LEU A 117 -20.47 -12.71 5.02
C LEU A 117 -21.81 -13.22 5.57
N THR A 118 -22.25 -14.43 5.21
CA THR A 118 -23.53 -15.00 5.63
C THR A 118 -23.45 -15.83 6.90
N LYS A 119 -22.24 -16.21 7.34
CA LYS A 119 -22.06 -17.19 8.42
C LYS A 119 -22.06 -16.66 9.85
N GLU A 120 -21.96 -15.35 10.07
CA GLU A 120 -22.29 -14.69 11.34
C GLU A 120 -22.10 -13.18 11.17
N PRO A 121 -23.02 -12.32 11.63
CA PRO A 121 -22.76 -10.89 11.67
C PRO A 121 -21.61 -10.64 12.64
N ILE A 122 -20.58 -9.91 12.18
CA ILE A 122 -19.48 -9.44 13.03
C ILE A 122 -20.11 -8.63 14.16
N ARG A 123 -20.20 -9.21 15.37
CA ARG A 123 -20.66 -8.49 16.56
C ARG A 123 -19.64 -7.40 16.86
N TRP A 124 -20.01 -6.16 16.58
CA TRP A 124 -19.36 -5.00 17.16
C TRP A 124 -19.72 -4.99 18.65
N MET A 125 -18.70 -5.05 19.51
CA MET A 125 -18.82 -4.70 20.92
C MET A 125 -18.11 -3.37 21.13
#